data_AF-A0A6M2BWK8-F1
#
_entry.id   AF-A0A6M2BWK8-F1
#
_cell.length_a   1.000
_cell.length_b   1.000
_cell.length_c   1.000
_cell.angle_alpha   90.00
_cell.angle_beta   90.00
_cell.angle_gamma   90.00
#
_symmetry.space_group_name_H-M   'P 1'
#
loop_
_entity.id
_entity.type
_entity.pdbx_description
1 polymer ?
#
loop_
_entity_poly.entity_id
_entity_poly.type
_entity_poly.pdbx_seq_one_letter_code
_entity_poly.pdbx_strand_id
1 'polypeptide(L)'
;MRVPKTARVPPRSPASVVTSAPPRCSNSRSTEPRAMVDPAARDEVFMRHALLLARRAQQAGEVPVGAVVVQHDRIIGEGWNRPIADRDPSAHAEMLAMRDAARRLGNYRLTGATLYVTLEPCVMCAGAIVHARIGRLVFGASDPKAGAVHSLYDVIATPRLNHRPDWQGGVCGEACGELLRSFFRERRAAVRKGKTSHP
;
A
#
# COMPACT_ATOMS: atom_id res chain seq x y z
N MET A 1 19.60 18.42 -20.99
CA MET A 1 20.66 18.74 -20.01
C MET A 1 21.47 17.48 -19.73
N ARG A 2 22.70 17.42 -20.25
CA ARG A 2 23.63 16.30 -20.07
C ARG A 2 24.51 16.58 -18.86
N VAL A 3 24.57 15.66 -17.90
CA VAL A 3 25.46 15.74 -16.74
C VAL A 3 26.84 15.20 -17.15
N PRO A 4 27.95 15.94 -16.96
CA PRO A 4 29.27 15.43 -17.31
C PRO A 4 29.80 14.44 -16.26
N LYS A 5 30.29 13.29 -16.75
CA LYS A 5 31.10 12.30 -16.01
C LYS A 5 32.56 12.76 -15.95
N THR A 6 33.20 12.66 -14.79
CA THR A 6 34.64 12.34 -14.51
C THR A 6 34.84 12.53 -12.98
N ALA A 7 35.71 11.84 -12.24
CA ALA A 7 36.89 11.05 -12.56
C ALA A 7 37.07 9.88 -11.56
N ARG A 8 37.74 8.81 -12.04
CA ARG A 8 38.18 7.62 -11.30
C ARG A 8 39.38 7.94 -10.39
N VAL A 9 39.40 7.37 -9.19
CA VAL A 9 40.58 7.29 -8.31
C VAL A 9 41.20 5.89 -8.45
N PRO A 10 42.53 5.74 -8.59
CA PRO A 10 43.20 4.44 -8.77
C PRO A 10 43.35 3.63 -7.47
N PRO A 11 43.55 2.30 -7.56
CA PRO A 11 43.57 1.39 -6.41
C PRO A 11 44.93 1.35 -5.71
N ARG A 12 44.94 1.12 -4.40
CA ARG A 12 46.11 0.67 -3.65
C ARG A 12 45.97 -0.83 -3.37
N SER A 13 47.05 -1.58 -3.61
CA SER A 13 47.19 -3.02 -3.39
C SER A 13 48.48 -3.28 -2.57
N PRO A 14 48.77 -4.50 -2.11
CA PRO A 14 48.33 -5.05 -0.85
C PRO A 14 49.51 -5.24 0.14
N ALA A 15 49.25 -5.28 1.43
CA ALA A 15 50.21 -5.74 2.43
C ALA A 15 49.69 -7.01 3.11
N SER A 16 50.52 -8.04 3.04
CA SER A 16 50.40 -9.38 3.59
C SER A 16 50.72 -9.42 5.09
N VAL A 17 50.14 -10.40 5.80
CA VAL A 17 50.85 -11.47 6.55
C VAL A 17 49.94 -12.09 7.65
N VAL A 18 49.68 -13.37 7.42
CA VAL A 18 49.39 -14.60 8.21
C VAL A 18 49.23 -14.58 9.76
N THR A 19 48.41 -15.57 10.21
CA THR A 19 48.30 -16.28 11.51
C THR A 19 47.21 -15.75 12.45
N SER A 20 46.34 -16.53 13.11
CA SER A 20 46.11 -17.98 13.28
C SER A 20 44.64 -18.19 13.70
N ALA A 21 44.05 -19.36 13.43
CA ALA A 21 42.64 -19.69 13.73
C ALA A 21 42.43 -20.19 15.18
N PRO A 22 41.40 -19.73 15.92
CA PRO A 22 40.95 -20.36 17.16
C PRO A 22 39.92 -21.48 16.91
N PRO A 23 39.71 -22.40 17.88
CA PRO A 23 39.07 -23.70 17.65
C PRO A 23 37.57 -23.60 17.39
N ARG A 24 37.11 -24.55 16.57
CA ARG A 24 35.71 -24.77 16.19
C ARG A 24 34.87 -25.11 17.42
N CYS A 25 34.02 -24.17 17.85
CA CYS A 25 32.85 -24.49 18.65
C CYS A 25 31.70 -24.82 17.69
N SER A 26 31.42 -26.10 17.54
CA SER A 26 30.26 -26.63 16.84
C SER A 26 28.99 -26.29 17.62
N ASN A 27 28.40 -25.12 17.35
CA ASN A 27 26.99 -24.91 17.60
C ASN A 27 26.27 -24.94 16.27
N SER A 28 25.83 -26.14 15.90
CA SER A 28 24.77 -26.37 14.93
C SER A 28 23.49 -25.72 15.48
N ARG A 29 23.37 -24.41 15.30
CA ARG A 29 22.05 -23.78 15.23
C ARG A 29 21.51 -24.18 13.87
N SER A 30 20.77 -25.28 13.89
CA SER A 30 19.76 -25.61 12.89
C SER A 30 19.09 -24.31 12.44
N THR A 31 19.40 -23.89 11.22
CA THR A 31 18.63 -22.88 10.53
C THR A 31 17.29 -23.52 10.22
N GLU A 32 16.39 -23.46 11.19
CA GLU A 32 14.96 -23.70 10.96
C GLU A 32 14.57 -22.88 9.72
N PRO A 33 13.98 -23.49 8.67
CA PRO A 33 13.51 -22.73 7.54
C PRO A 33 12.45 -21.78 8.07
N ARG A 34 12.72 -20.48 8.02
CA ARG A 34 11.76 -19.43 8.35
C ARG A 34 10.54 -19.68 7.47
N ALA A 35 9.50 -20.29 8.06
CA ALA A 35 8.35 -20.80 7.34
C ALA A 35 7.86 -19.73 6.36
N MET A 36 7.91 -20.04 5.05
CA MET A 36 7.37 -19.16 4.02
C MET A 36 5.87 -19.08 4.30
N VAL A 37 5.43 -17.97 4.90
CA VAL A 37 4.02 -17.67 5.12
C VAL A 37 3.35 -17.68 3.75
N ASP A 38 2.26 -18.45 3.63
CA ASP A 38 1.42 -18.48 2.43
C ASP A 38 1.11 -17.04 1.97
N PRO A 39 1.41 -16.65 0.72
CA PRO A 39 1.09 -15.34 0.19
C PRO A 39 -0.37 -14.90 0.44
N ALA A 40 -1.33 -15.83 0.40
CA ALA A 40 -2.73 -15.52 0.70
C ALA A 40 -2.94 -15.15 2.17
N ALA A 41 -2.37 -15.92 3.10
CA ALA A 41 -2.41 -15.62 4.52
C ALA A 41 -1.73 -14.28 4.86
N ARG A 42 -0.63 -13.96 4.17
CA ARG A 42 0.05 -12.68 4.29
C ARG A 42 -0.83 -11.51 3.83
N ASP A 43 -1.51 -11.66 2.70
CA ASP A 43 -2.37 -10.61 2.17
C ASP A 43 -3.55 -10.32 3.10
N GLU A 44 -4.14 -11.35 3.70
CA GLU A 44 -5.18 -11.18 4.71
C GLU A 44 -4.70 -10.38 5.93
N VAL A 45 -3.49 -10.61 6.43
CA VAL A 45 -2.94 -9.89 7.58
C VAL A 45 -2.89 -8.38 7.30
N PHE A 46 -2.34 -7.98 6.15
CA PHE A 46 -2.21 -6.57 5.81
C PHE A 46 -3.57 -5.94 5.42
N MET A 47 -4.47 -6.71 4.80
CA MET A 47 -5.83 -6.23 4.52
C MET A 47 -6.65 -6.03 5.80
N ARG A 48 -6.50 -6.90 6.81
CA ARG A 48 -7.11 -6.71 8.13
C ARG A 48 -6.59 -5.45 8.81
N HIS A 49 -5.30 -5.13 8.64
CA HIS A 49 -4.76 -3.86 9.12
C HIS A 49 -5.38 -2.67 8.38
N ALA A 50 -5.52 -2.74 7.05
CA ALA A 50 -6.21 -1.70 6.27
C ALA A 50 -7.68 -1.53 6.72
N LEU A 51 -8.37 -2.61 7.10
CA LEU A 51 -9.71 -2.54 7.69
C LEU A 51 -9.76 -1.79 9.03
N LEU A 52 -8.72 -1.88 9.87
CA LEU A 52 -8.63 -1.08 11.10
C LEU A 52 -8.55 0.41 10.76
N LEU A 53 -7.79 0.78 9.73
CA LEU A 53 -7.70 2.17 9.25
C LEU A 53 -9.02 2.64 8.62
N ALA A 54 -9.71 1.78 7.88
CA ALA A 54 -11.04 2.07 7.32
C ALA A 54 -12.07 2.37 8.43
N ARG A 55 -12.00 1.67 9.57
CA ARG A 55 -12.83 1.97 10.75
C ARG A 55 -12.48 3.32 11.37
N ARG A 56 -11.24 3.79 11.30
CA ARG A 56 -10.87 5.16 11.73
C ARG A 56 -11.54 6.21 10.85
N ALA A 57 -11.55 6.02 9.53
CA ALA A 57 -12.32 6.88 8.62
C ALA A 57 -13.81 6.88 8.99
N GLN A 58 -14.40 5.71 9.21
CA GLN A 58 -15.81 5.59 9.64
C GLN A 58 -16.11 6.41 10.91
N GLN A 59 -15.27 6.28 11.93
CA GLN A 59 -15.40 7.00 13.21
C GLN A 59 -15.29 8.52 13.04
N ALA A 60 -14.54 8.98 12.03
CA ALA A 60 -14.42 10.38 11.66
C ALA A 60 -15.57 10.88 10.76
N GLY A 61 -16.55 10.04 10.43
CA GLY A 61 -17.65 10.39 9.51
C GLY A 61 -17.28 10.33 8.03
N GLU A 62 -16.10 9.83 7.70
CA GLU A 62 -15.58 9.68 6.34
C GLU A 62 -16.00 8.33 5.74
N VAL A 63 -16.00 8.25 4.40
CA VAL A 63 -16.22 6.96 3.70
C VAL A 63 -15.17 5.95 4.18
N PRO A 64 -15.56 4.75 4.67
CA PRO A 64 -14.65 3.85 5.38
C PRO A 64 -13.73 3.09 4.43
N VAL A 65 -12.66 3.76 4.00
CA VAL A 65 -11.58 3.18 3.19
C VAL A 65 -10.26 3.38 3.92
N GLY A 66 -9.47 2.31 3.99
CA GLY A 66 -8.15 2.28 4.59
C GLY A 66 -7.13 1.63 3.67
N ALA A 67 -5.87 2.01 3.81
CA ALA A 67 -4.78 1.50 3.00
C ALA A 67 -3.46 1.44 3.76
N VAL A 68 -2.62 0.48 3.40
CA VAL A 68 -1.24 0.35 3.89
C VAL A 68 -0.27 0.07 2.75
N VAL A 69 0.91 0.66 2.82
CA VAL A 69 2.04 0.34 1.94
C VAL A 69 3.01 -0.55 2.71
N VAL A 70 3.35 -1.70 2.14
CA VAL A 70 4.20 -2.72 2.76
C VAL A 70 5.45 -2.94 1.90
N GLN A 71 6.60 -2.99 2.54
CA GLN A 71 7.85 -3.39 1.90
C GLN A 71 8.66 -4.26 2.87
N HIS A 72 9.21 -5.38 2.41
CA HIS A 72 9.94 -6.34 3.25
C HIS A 72 9.17 -6.78 4.51
N ASP A 73 7.87 -7.10 4.35
CA ASP A 73 6.93 -7.48 5.42
C ASP A 73 6.74 -6.43 6.52
N ARG A 74 7.09 -5.17 6.24
CA ARG A 74 6.89 -4.05 7.16
C ARG A 74 5.97 -3.02 6.55
N ILE A 75 5.01 -2.55 7.34
CA ILE A 75 4.20 -1.39 6.97
C ILE A 75 5.13 -0.17 6.98
N ILE A 76 5.32 0.41 5.80
CA ILE A 76 6.11 1.62 5.61
C ILE A 76 5.23 2.85 5.40
N GLY A 77 3.91 2.71 5.23
CA GLY A 77 2.99 3.84 5.19
C GLY A 77 1.56 3.42 5.47
N GLU A 78 0.80 4.32 6.09
CA GLU A 78 -0.60 4.10 6.46
C GLU A 78 -1.48 5.27 6.01
N GLY A 79 -2.72 4.98 5.62
CA GLY A 79 -3.68 5.99 5.21
C GLY A 79 -5.12 5.52 5.37
N TRP A 80 -6.02 6.48 5.53
CA TRP A 80 -7.47 6.28 5.49
C TRP A 80 -8.12 7.51 4.88
N ASN A 81 -9.33 7.38 4.35
CA ASN A 81 -10.03 8.51 3.75
C ASN A 81 -10.21 9.65 4.76
N ARG A 82 -9.81 10.86 4.34
CA ARG A 82 -9.98 12.12 5.08
C ARG A 82 -10.37 13.33 4.19
N PRO A 83 -11.10 13.17 3.06
CA PRO A 83 -11.36 14.29 2.16
C PRO A 83 -12.18 15.43 2.81
N ILE A 84 -13.11 15.11 3.73
CA ILE A 84 -13.92 16.11 4.44
C ILE A 84 -13.05 16.82 5.48
N ALA A 85 -12.42 16.04 6.36
CA ALA A 85 -11.64 16.54 7.49
C ALA A 85 -10.47 17.42 7.04
N ASP A 86 -9.75 16.98 6.00
CA ASP A 86 -8.56 17.68 5.51
C ASP A 86 -8.91 18.72 4.42
N ARG A 87 -10.17 18.80 3.97
CA ARG A 87 -10.63 19.65 2.86
C ARG A 87 -9.78 19.47 1.59
N ASP A 88 -9.31 18.24 1.38
CA ASP A 88 -8.43 17.86 0.29
C ASP A 88 -9.13 16.79 -0.57
N PRO A 89 -9.54 17.12 -1.81
CA PRO A 89 -10.19 16.15 -2.68
C PRO A 89 -9.28 14.96 -3.05
N SER A 90 -7.97 15.08 -2.81
CA SER A 90 -7.00 14.01 -3.03
C SER A 90 -6.70 13.16 -1.78
N ALA A 91 -7.29 13.45 -0.61
CA ALA A 91 -7.04 12.74 0.65
C ALA A 91 -7.75 11.38 0.74
N HIS A 92 -7.61 10.57 -0.30
CA HIS A 92 -7.99 9.18 -0.34
C HIS A 92 -6.96 8.31 0.41
N ALA A 93 -7.40 7.16 0.93
CA ALA A 93 -6.58 6.25 1.71
C ALA A 93 -5.25 5.88 1.01
N GLU A 94 -5.30 5.53 -0.28
CA GLU A 94 -4.15 5.16 -1.09
C GLU A 94 -3.15 6.32 -1.21
N MET A 95 -3.67 7.52 -1.45
CA MET A 95 -2.85 8.74 -1.59
C MET A 95 -2.13 9.04 -0.28
N LEU A 96 -2.84 8.98 0.84
CA LEU A 96 -2.26 9.25 2.15
C LEU A 96 -1.23 8.17 2.54
N ALA A 97 -1.51 6.89 2.29
CA ALA A 97 -0.58 5.81 2.58
C ALA A 97 0.72 5.91 1.76
N MET A 98 0.61 6.22 0.45
CA MET A 98 1.78 6.44 -0.40
C MET A 98 2.57 7.70 -0.01
N ARG A 99 1.89 8.79 0.36
CA ARG A 99 2.54 10.01 0.86
C ARG A 99 3.31 9.74 2.16
N ASP A 100 2.72 9.00 3.09
CA ASP A 100 3.37 8.60 4.35
C ASP A 100 4.60 7.73 4.09
N ALA A 101 4.47 6.71 3.23
CA ALA A 101 5.59 5.86 2.82
C ALA A 101 6.72 6.65 2.15
N ALA A 102 6.39 7.53 1.21
CA ALA A 102 7.37 8.32 0.49
C ALA A 102 8.15 9.27 1.43
N ARG A 103 7.46 9.87 2.41
CA ARG A 103 8.12 10.71 3.43
C ARG A 103 9.07 9.90 4.31
N ARG A 104 8.63 8.73 4.81
CA ARG A 104 9.45 7.86 5.66
C ARG A 104 10.69 7.33 4.94
N LEU A 105 10.59 7.06 3.64
CA LEU A 105 11.71 6.60 2.82
C LEU A 105 12.56 7.72 2.22
N GLY A 106 12.10 8.98 2.28
CA GLY A 106 12.74 10.10 1.56
C GLY A 106 12.75 9.91 0.05
N ASN A 107 11.80 9.15 -0.52
CA ASN A 107 11.76 8.82 -1.93
C ASN A 107 10.32 8.65 -2.43
N TYR A 108 9.98 9.31 -3.53
CA TYR A 108 8.65 9.21 -4.15
C TYR A 108 8.42 7.87 -4.87
N ARG A 109 9.50 7.16 -5.22
CA ARG A 109 9.42 5.82 -5.82
C ARG A 109 9.37 4.77 -4.71
N LEU A 110 8.25 4.06 -4.65
CA LEU A 110 7.96 2.97 -3.73
C LEU A 110 8.17 1.60 -4.41
N THR A 111 9.24 1.50 -5.21
CA THR A 111 9.53 0.29 -6.01
C THR A 111 9.62 -0.95 -5.12
N GLY A 112 8.98 -2.04 -5.56
CA GLY A 112 8.94 -3.30 -4.82
C GLY A 112 8.03 -3.30 -3.59
N ALA A 113 7.32 -2.19 -3.30
CA ALA A 113 6.29 -2.17 -2.27
C ALA A 113 4.96 -2.76 -2.79
N THR A 114 4.17 -3.29 -1.86
CA THR A 114 2.79 -3.70 -2.09
C THR A 114 1.85 -2.71 -1.42
N LEU A 115 0.86 -2.21 -2.15
CA LEU A 115 -0.22 -1.39 -1.60
C LEU A 115 -1.43 -2.28 -1.34
N TYR A 116 -1.93 -2.28 -0.11
CA TYR A 116 -3.18 -2.92 0.28
C TYR A 116 -4.23 -1.84 0.51
N VAL A 117 -5.44 -1.98 -0.03
CA VAL A 117 -6.54 -1.02 0.15
C VAL A 117 -7.89 -1.73 0.23
N THR A 118 -8.79 -1.27 1.11
CA THR A 118 -10.06 -1.98 1.35
C THR A 118 -11.06 -1.89 0.18
N LEU A 119 -10.90 -0.93 -0.73
CA LEU A 119 -11.78 -0.70 -1.88
C LEU A 119 -10.93 -0.56 -3.15
N GLU A 120 -11.44 -1.01 -4.28
CA GLU A 120 -10.81 -0.84 -5.58
C GLU A 120 -10.47 0.65 -5.85
N PRO A 121 -9.21 0.97 -6.20
CA PRO A 121 -8.80 2.34 -6.47
C PRO A 121 -9.56 3.02 -7.60
N CYS A 122 -9.87 4.31 -7.39
CA CYS A 122 -10.40 5.17 -8.44
C CYS A 122 -9.31 5.63 -9.43
N VAL A 123 -9.70 6.32 -10.51
CA VAL A 123 -8.78 6.79 -11.56
C VAL A 123 -7.60 7.61 -11.00
N MET A 124 -7.87 8.50 -10.04
CA MET A 124 -6.82 9.32 -9.39
C MET A 124 -5.79 8.44 -8.68
N CYS A 125 -6.25 7.50 -7.86
CA CYS A 125 -5.38 6.63 -7.07
C CYS A 125 -4.64 5.64 -7.97
N ALA A 126 -5.29 5.09 -8.99
CA ALA A 126 -4.67 4.24 -10.01
C ALA A 126 -3.51 4.95 -10.73
N GLY A 127 -3.71 6.20 -11.16
CA GLY A 127 -2.63 7.00 -11.75
C GLY A 127 -1.48 7.24 -10.76
N ALA A 128 -1.78 7.56 -9.50
CA ALA A 128 -0.78 7.77 -8.47
C ALA A 128 0.04 6.51 -8.15
N ILE A 129 -0.60 5.33 -8.12
CA ILE A 129 0.05 4.02 -7.96
C ILE A 129 1.10 3.80 -9.05
N VAL A 130 0.77 4.13 -10.31
CA VAL A 130 1.70 4.05 -11.44
C VAL A 130 2.87 5.01 -11.26
N HIS A 131 2.62 6.26 -10.89
CA HIS A 131 3.68 7.26 -10.65
C HIS A 131 4.60 6.89 -9.47
N ALA A 132 4.05 6.29 -8.42
CA ALA A 132 4.77 5.84 -7.25
C ALA A 132 5.58 4.54 -7.49
N ARG A 133 5.40 3.86 -8.63
CA ARG A 133 6.09 2.59 -8.94
C ARG A 133 5.81 1.46 -7.95
N ILE A 134 4.59 1.43 -7.39
CA ILE A 134 4.15 0.31 -6.55
C ILE A 134 4.31 -0.99 -7.33
N GLY A 135 4.93 -2.02 -6.74
CA GLY A 135 5.16 -3.28 -7.43
C GLY A 135 3.87 -4.10 -7.57
N ARG A 136 3.05 -4.11 -6.53
CA ARG A 136 1.81 -4.89 -6.47
C ARG A 136 0.70 -4.13 -5.76
N LEU A 137 -0.51 -4.19 -6.30
CA LEU A 137 -1.73 -3.69 -5.69
C LEU A 137 -2.59 -4.86 -5.19
N VAL A 138 -3.10 -4.77 -3.97
CA VAL A 138 -4.06 -5.72 -3.42
C VAL A 138 -5.26 -4.93 -2.92
N PHE A 139 -6.46 -5.27 -3.37
CA PHE A 139 -7.67 -4.62 -2.89
C PHE A 139 -8.74 -5.58 -2.42
N GLY A 140 -9.59 -5.10 -1.52
CA GLY A 140 -10.69 -5.87 -0.95
C GLY A 140 -11.91 -5.90 -1.86
N ALA A 141 -12.84 -4.97 -1.64
CA ALA A 141 -14.07 -4.91 -2.43
C ALA A 141 -13.83 -4.24 -3.79
N SER A 142 -14.50 -4.73 -4.83
CA SER A 142 -14.58 -4.03 -6.13
C SER A 142 -15.48 -2.79 -6.03
N ASP A 143 -15.22 -1.79 -6.88
CA ASP A 143 -16.03 -0.57 -6.98
C ASP A 143 -16.69 -0.45 -8.36
N PRO A 144 -17.94 -0.92 -8.53
CA PRO A 144 -18.64 -0.85 -9.81
C PRO A 144 -19.02 0.59 -10.24
N LYS A 145 -18.80 1.61 -9.39
CA LYS A 145 -19.17 3.00 -9.67
C LYS A 145 -17.97 3.89 -9.98
N ALA A 146 -16.79 3.56 -9.49
CA ALA A 146 -15.59 4.39 -9.68
C ALA A 146 -14.29 3.60 -9.89
N GLY A 147 -14.32 2.27 -9.80
CA GLY A 147 -13.15 1.41 -9.85
C GLY A 147 -12.41 1.50 -11.18
N ALA A 148 -11.12 1.78 -11.11
CA ALA A 148 -10.27 2.02 -12.27
C ALA A 148 -9.16 0.97 -12.47
N VAL A 149 -9.30 -0.17 -11.78
CA VAL A 149 -8.40 -1.32 -11.93
C VAL A 149 -9.01 -2.35 -12.87
N HIS A 150 -10.28 -2.71 -12.65
CA HIS A 150 -10.98 -3.64 -13.53
C HIS A 150 -12.48 -3.34 -13.70
N SER A 151 -13.11 -2.65 -12.75
CA SER A 151 -14.58 -2.47 -12.76
C SER A 151 -15.08 -1.58 -13.90
N LEU A 152 -14.57 -0.34 -14.03
CA LEU A 152 -14.96 0.60 -15.08
C LEU A 152 -13.82 0.93 -16.05
N TYR A 153 -12.59 0.94 -15.53
CA TYR A 153 -11.39 1.22 -16.31
C TYR A 153 -10.32 0.20 -15.98
N ASP A 154 -9.36 0.09 -16.89
CA ASP A 154 -8.13 -0.68 -16.71
C ASP A 154 -6.91 0.26 -16.82
N VAL A 155 -6.87 1.24 -15.91
CA VAL A 155 -5.83 2.29 -15.95
C VAL A 155 -4.46 1.66 -15.75
N ILE A 156 -4.32 0.77 -14.75
CA ILE A 156 -3.01 0.23 -14.36
C ILE A 156 -2.45 -0.82 -15.33
N ALA A 157 -3.27 -1.49 -16.15
CA ALA A 157 -2.76 -2.38 -17.21
C ALA A 157 -2.63 -1.70 -18.57
N THR A 158 -2.94 -0.39 -18.68
CA THR A 158 -2.87 0.36 -19.95
C THR A 158 -1.49 0.23 -20.61
N PRO A 159 -1.40 -0.24 -21.88
CA PRO A 159 -0.10 -0.56 -22.47
C PRO A 159 0.87 0.61 -22.64
N ARG A 160 0.33 1.83 -22.73
CA ARG A 160 1.09 3.06 -22.98
C ARG A 160 1.75 3.63 -21.72
N LEU A 161 1.45 3.09 -20.54
CA LEU A 161 2.06 3.52 -19.29
C LEU A 161 3.42 2.85 -19.09
N ASN A 162 4.33 3.60 -18.44
CA ASN A 162 5.73 3.21 -18.22
C ASN A 162 5.95 2.31 -16.99
N HIS A 163 4.89 1.93 -16.30
CA HIS A 163 4.90 1.04 -15.14
C HIS A 163 3.53 0.36 -15.03
N ARG A 164 3.52 -0.93 -14.74
CA ARG A 164 2.29 -1.73 -14.61
C ARG A 164 2.42 -2.61 -13.36
N PRO A 165 1.76 -2.26 -12.24
CA PRO A 165 1.76 -3.11 -11.06
C PRO A 165 0.97 -4.40 -11.33
N ASP A 166 1.43 -5.50 -10.74
CA ASP A 166 0.56 -6.68 -10.59
C ASP A 166 -0.61 -6.33 -9.66
N TRP A 167 -1.77 -6.96 -9.82
CA TRP A 167 -2.90 -6.72 -8.93
C TRP A 167 -3.69 -7.97 -8.54
N GLN A 168 -4.27 -7.93 -7.35
CA GLN A 168 -5.21 -8.94 -6.84
C GLN A 168 -6.39 -8.25 -6.15
N GLY A 169 -7.60 -8.57 -6.60
CA GLY A 169 -8.84 -8.14 -5.94
C GLY A 169 -9.44 -9.21 -5.03
N GLY A 170 -10.37 -8.83 -4.16
CA GLY A 170 -11.19 -9.77 -3.39
C GLY A 170 -10.61 -10.20 -2.04
N VAL A 171 -9.41 -9.76 -1.65
CA VAL A 171 -8.83 -10.13 -0.35
C VAL A 171 -9.65 -9.52 0.78
N CYS A 172 -10.22 -10.36 1.66
CA CYS A 172 -11.21 -9.91 2.66
C CYS A 172 -12.39 -9.12 2.04
N GLY A 173 -12.74 -9.38 0.77
CA GLY A 173 -13.68 -8.56 0.00
C GLY A 173 -15.07 -8.43 0.62
N GLU A 174 -15.60 -9.49 1.24
CA GLU A 174 -16.89 -9.44 1.94
C GLU A 174 -16.87 -8.46 3.11
N ALA A 175 -15.85 -8.54 3.97
CA ALA A 175 -15.70 -7.67 5.13
C ALA A 175 -15.52 -6.20 4.72
N CYS A 176 -14.71 -5.95 3.69
CA CYS A 176 -14.54 -4.61 3.12
C CYS A 176 -15.85 -4.06 2.53
N GLY A 177 -16.57 -4.88 1.76
CA GLY A 177 -17.83 -4.49 1.15
C GLY A 177 -18.92 -4.22 2.19
N GLU A 178 -18.99 -5.02 3.26
CA GLU A 178 -20.00 -4.83 4.30
C GLU A 178 -19.75 -3.57 5.13
N LEU A 179 -18.49 -3.25 5.40
CA LEU A 179 -18.14 -1.99 6.05
C LEU A 179 -18.62 -0.77 5.23
N LEU A 180 -18.43 -0.80 3.91
CA LEU A 180 -18.89 0.28 3.03
C LEU A 180 -20.43 0.35 2.95
N ARG A 181 -21.09 -0.80 2.80
CA ARG A 181 -22.56 -0.88 2.71
C ARG A 181 -23.23 -0.41 4.00
N SER A 182 -22.73 -0.84 5.16
CA SER A 182 -23.26 -0.44 6.47
C SER A 182 -23.16 1.07 6.68
N PHE A 183 -22.01 1.68 6.40
CA PHE A 183 -21.83 3.13 6.49
C PHE A 183 -22.86 3.93 5.67
N PHE A 184 -23.07 3.59 4.40
CA PHE A 184 -24.06 4.29 3.58
C PHE A 184 -25.50 3.99 3.99
N ARG A 185 -25.78 2.80 4.53
CA ARG A 185 -27.09 2.44 5.10
C ARG A 185 -27.43 3.34 6.28
N GLU A 186 -26.47 3.54 7.18
CA GLU A 186 -26.59 4.42 8.35
C GLU A 186 -26.78 5.88 7.94
N ARG A 187 -25.96 6.40 7.00
CA ARG A 187 -26.12 7.79 6.51
C ARG A 187 -27.50 8.03 5.86
N ARG A 188 -27.98 7.11 5.01
CA ARG A 188 -29.32 7.22 4.42
C ARG A 188 -30.43 7.20 5.49
N ALA A 189 -30.28 6.37 6.52
CA ALA A 189 -31.24 6.32 7.62
C ALA A 189 -31.23 7.61 8.45
N ALA A 190 -30.06 8.23 8.66
CA ALA A 190 -29.93 9.50 9.36
C ALA A 190 -30.63 10.65 8.61
N VAL A 191 -30.43 10.73 7.29
CA VAL A 191 -31.10 11.72 6.43
C VAL A 191 -32.62 11.59 6.51
N ARG A 192 -33.15 10.36 6.42
CA ARG A 192 -34.60 10.10 6.53
C ARG A 192 -35.20 10.51 7.87
N LYS A 193 -34.40 10.53 8.95
CA LYS A 193 -34.81 10.93 10.29
C LYS A 193 -34.68 12.43 10.56
N GLY A 194 -34.39 13.25 9.55
CA GLY A 194 -34.25 14.70 9.69
C GLY A 194 -33.02 15.14 10.49
N LYS A 195 -32.11 14.22 10.82
CA LYS A 195 -30.80 14.59 11.35
C LYS A 195 -29.95 15.02 10.17
N THR A 196 -29.60 16.30 10.13
CA THR A 196 -28.70 16.87 9.12
C THR A 196 -27.39 16.08 9.11
N SER A 197 -27.21 15.20 8.12
CA SER A 197 -25.91 14.59 7.86
C SER A 197 -25.06 15.64 7.16
N HIS A 198 -24.32 16.44 7.93
CA HIS A 198 -23.37 17.39 7.35
C HIS A 198 -22.25 16.65 6.60
N PRO A 199 -21.72 17.27 5.53
CA PRO A 199 -21.12 16.60 4.37
C PRO A 199 -19.99 15.67 4.79
#